data_AF-A0A165E5E3-F1
#
_entry.id   AF-A0A165E5E3-F1
#
_cell.length_a   1.000
_cell.length_b   1.000
_cell.length_c   1.000
_cell.angle_alpha   90.00
_cell.angle_beta   90.00
_cell.angle_gamma   90.00
#
_symmetry.space_group_name_H-M   'P 1'
#
loop_
_entity.id
_entity.type
_entity.pdbx_description
1 polymer ?
#
loop_
_entity_poly.entity_id
_entity_poly.type
_entity_poly.pdbx_seq_one_letter_code
_entity_poly.pdbx_strand_id
1 'polypeptide(L)'
;MPITPLSLGDIVTLLSLALAIRRVLAEASESSAQIRNLVADIDSFTHSLYSVQEVLRDYEHDSERPLPGDIKNGLGHAVSICQETLETLNSRINDYRERLSRPLGARVWQKYWTACAWEILGGKRETEAVKRRLMDQIQVIQTYLALLQAHAQSKRQRERQTMAAALVSELSTRVPIGVPMYFLNREGLAFQPLAAVSFEASIRPSCT
;
A
#
# COMPACT_ATOMS: atom_id res chain seq x y z
N MET A 1 -12.40 -20.91 -2.98
CA MET A 1 -12.13 -19.77 -3.88
C MET A 1 -10.66 -19.79 -4.23
N PRO A 2 -10.27 -19.84 -5.52
CA PRO A 2 -8.86 -19.74 -5.90
C PRO A 2 -8.35 -18.35 -5.54
N ILE A 3 -7.23 -18.27 -4.83
CA ILE A 3 -6.57 -17.00 -4.49
C ILE A 3 -5.80 -16.59 -5.74
N THR A 4 -6.30 -15.61 -6.49
CA THR A 4 -5.56 -15.07 -7.63
C THR A 4 -4.36 -14.27 -7.09
N PRO A 5 -3.15 -14.54 -7.62
CA PRO A 5 -1.97 -13.79 -7.22
C PRO A 5 -2.15 -12.33 -7.65
N LEU A 6 -2.03 -11.40 -6.71
CA LEU A 6 -2.10 -9.96 -6.98
C LEU A 6 -1.12 -9.55 -8.09
N SER A 7 -1.64 -8.82 -9.08
CA SER A 7 -0.89 -8.13 -10.12
C SER A 7 -1.06 -6.62 -9.99
N LEU A 8 -0.03 -5.84 -10.35
CA LEU A 8 -0.17 -4.38 -10.53
C LEU A 8 -1.31 -4.04 -11.50
N GLY A 9 -1.55 -4.90 -12.50
CA GLY A 9 -2.67 -4.76 -13.43
C GLY A 9 -4.02 -4.76 -12.73
N ASP A 10 -4.21 -5.57 -11.69
CA ASP A 10 -5.48 -5.66 -10.96
C ASP A 10 -5.78 -4.32 -10.27
N ILE A 11 -4.76 -3.69 -9.68
CA ILE A 11 -4.89 -2.37 -9.05
C ILE A 11 -5.24 -1.29 -10.10
N VAL A 12 -4.62 -1.34 -11.28
CA VAL A 12 -4.96 -0.41 -12.37
C VAL A 12 -6.41 -0.60 -12.83
N THR A 13 -6.86 -1.84 -12.97
CA THR A 13 -8.25 -2.12 -13.35
C THR A 13 -9.23 -1.63 -12.28
N LEU A 14 -8.96 -1.89 -11.00
CA LEU A 14 -9.74 -1.41 -9.87
C LEU A 14 -9.83 0.13 -9.86
N LEU A 15 -8.71 0.80 -10.12
CA LEU A 15 -8.62 2.25 -10.19
C LEU A 15 -9.43 2.81 -11.36
N SER A 16 -9.35 2.16 -12.53
CA SER A 16 -10.13 2.55 -13.70
C SER A 16 -11.64 2.43 -13.44
N LEU A 17 -12.06 1.38 -12.72
CA LEU A 17 -13.44 1.14 -12.34
C LEU A 17 -13.92 2.21 -11.33
N ALA A 18 -13.12 2.50 -10.31
CA ALA A 18 -13.42 3.55 -9.33
C ALA A 18 -13.60 4.91 -10.00
N LEU A 19 -12.71 5.28 -10.93
CA LEU A 19 -12.80 6.53 -11.70
C LEU A 19 -14.02 6.56 -12.62
N ALA A 20 -14.40 5.44 -13.23
CA ALA A 20 -15.60 5.35 -14.06
C ALA A 20 -16.86 5.60 -13.22
N ILE A 21 -16.99 4.94 -12.07
CA ILE A 21 -18.09 5.14 -11.13
C ILE A 21 -18.12 6.59 -10.65
N ARG A 22 -16.97 7.15 -10.29
CA ARG A 22 -16.85 8.56 -9.87
C ARG A 22 -17.41 9.52 -10.91
N ARG A 23 -17.08 9.33 -12.20
CA ARG A 23 -17.60 10.18 -13.29
C ARG A 23 -19.12 10.13 -13.36
N VAL A 24 -19.70 8.93 -13.27
CA VAL A 24 -21.16 8.78 -13.31
C VAL A 24 -21.82 9.42 -12.09
N LEU A 25 -21.24 9.27 -10.89
CA LEU A 25 -21.75 9.92 -9.69
C LEU A 25 -21.61 11.44 -9.72
N ALA A 26 -20.54 11.96 -10.31
CA ALA A 26 -20.32 13.40 -10.45
C ALA A 26 -21.46 14.09 -11.20
N GLU A 27 -22.05 13.43 -12.21
CA GLU A 27 -23.22 13.94 -12.95
C GLU A 27 -24.43 14.20 -12.04
N ALA A 28 -24.60 13.45 -10.95
CA ALA A 28 -25.69 13.62 -9.98
C ALA A 28 -25.24 14.34 -8.69
N SER A 29 -23.99 14.80 -8.62
CA SER A 29 -23.44 15.39 -7.39
C SER A 29 -24.00 16.79 -7.12
N GLU A 30 -24.29 17.56 -8.17
CA GLU A 30 -24.82 18.92 -8.04
C GLU A 30 -26.18 18.97 -7.32
N SER A 31 -26.98 17.91 -7.47
CA SER A 31 -28.34 17.82 -6.93
C SER A 31 -28.44 17.09 -5.58
N SER A 32 -27.36 16.43 -5.11
CA SER A 32 -27.39 15.66 -3.86
C SER A 32 -26.09 15.81 -3.05
N ALA A 33 -26.23 16.31 -1.82
CA ALA A 33 -25.13 16.34 -0.85
C ALA A 33 -24.60 14.93 -0.51
N GLN A 34 -25.48 13.93 -0.49
CA GLN A 34 -25.11 12.55 -0.21
C GLN A 34 -24.26 11.97 -1.35
N ILE A 35 -24.62 12.25 -2.61
CA ILE A 35 -23.82 11.85 -3.77
C ILE A 35 -22.47 12.58 -3.78
N ARG A 36 -22.42 13.87 -3.43
CA ARG A 36 -21.14 14.60 -3.28
C ARG A 36 -20.21 13.95 -2.26
N ASN A 37 -20.75 13.55 -1.11
CA ASN A 37 -19.95 12.88 -0.08
C ASN A 37 -19.43 11.52 -0.60
N LEU A 38 -20.26 10.75 -1.30
CA LEU A 38 -19.84 9.49 -1.91
C LEU A 38 -18.74 9.68 -2.96
N VAL A 39 -18.82 10.74 -3.78
CA VAL A 39 -17.76 11.11 -4.72
C VAL A 39 -16.45 11.38 -3.98
N ALA A 40 -16.49 12.19 -2.91
CA ALA A 40 -15.31 12.49 -2.11
C ALA A 40 -14.72 11.23 -1.44
N ASP A 41 -15.57 10.31 -0.98
CA ASP A 41 -15.14 9.03 -0.43
C ASP A 41 -14.43 8.16 -1.48
N ILE A 42 -14.97 8.12 -2.72
CA ILE A 42 -14.35 7.40 -3.84
C ILE A 42 -13.04 8.06 -4.27
N ASP A 43 -12.94 9.40 -4.23
CA ASP A 43 -11.69 10.12 -4.48
C ASP A 43 -10.63 9.76 -3.43
N SER A 44 -11.00 9.72 -2.14
CA SER A 44 -10.10 9.30 -1.05
C SER A 44 -9.63 7.85 -1.22
N PHE A 45 -10.56 6.96 -1.58
CA PHE A 45 -10.26 5.57 -1.91
C PHE A 45 -9.28 5.47 -3.09
N THR A 46 -9.51 6.23 -4.15
CA THR A 46 -8.65 6.25 -5.35
C THR A 46 -7.25 6.77 -5.03
N HIS A 47 -7.13 7.83 -4.22
CA HIS A 47 -5.83 8.31 -3.74
C HIS A 47 -5.07 7.26 -2.93
N SER A 48 -5.79 6.53 -2.08
CA SER A 48 -5.18 5.44 -1.33
C SER A 48 -4.68 4.33 -2.25
N LEU A 49 -5.45 3.95 -3.29
CA LEU A 49 -5.00 2.98 -4.28
C LEU A 49 -3.78 3.44 -5.09
N TYR A 50 -3.69 4.73 -5.42
CA TYR A 50 -2.47 5.27 -6.06
C TYR A 50 -1.25 5.11 -5.16
N SER A 51 -1.37 5.45 -3.88
CA SER A 51 -0.28 5.26 -2.92
C SER A 51 0.14 3.78 -2.82
N VAL A 52 -0.83 2.87 -2.83
CA VAL A 52 -0.58 1.42 -2.84
C VAL A 52 0.18 0.99 -4.09
N GLN A 53 -0.26 1.48 -5.26
CA GLN A 53 0.38 1.20 -6.54
C GLN A 53 1.83 1.67 -6.56
N GLU A 54 2.12 2.87 -6.03
CA GLU A 54 3.48 3.42 -5.94
C GLU A 54 4.37 2.55 -5.05
N VAL A 55 3.91 2.20 -3.85
CA VAL A 55 4.69 1.36 -2.93
C VAL A 55 5.00 -0.02 -3.53
N LEU A 56 4.03 -0.63 -4.21
CA LEU A 56 4.25 -1.94 -4.85
C LEU A 56 5.20 -1.83 -6.04
N ARG A 57 5.06 -0.79 -6.87
CA ARG A 57 5.97 -0.53 -7.99
C ARG A 57 7.40 -0.32 -7.51
N ASP A 58 7.58 0.48 -6.46
CA ASP A 58 8.90 0.74 -5.86
C ASP A 58 9.48 -0.54 -5.26
N TYR A 59 8.66 -1.37 -4.61
CA TYR A 59 9.10 -2.67 -4.08
C TYR A 59 9.54 -3.62 -5.19
N GLU A 60 8.77 -3.75 -6.27
CA GLU A 60 9.12 -4.59 -7.43
C GLU A 60 10.40 -4.13 -8.13
N HIS A 61 10.71 -2.83 -8.08
CA HIS A 61 11.93 -2.27 -8.66
C HIS A 61 13.16 -2.44 -7.75
N ASP A 62 13.02 -2.17 -6.46
CA ASP A 62 14.13 -2.19 -5.49
C ASP A 62 14.46 -3.59 -4.95
N SER A 63 13.50 -4.53 -5.00
CA SER A 63 13.66 -5.85 -4.36
C SER A 63 14.06 -6.91 -5.38
N GLU A 64 15.30 -7.42 -5.25
CA GLU A 64 15.73 -8.64 -5.94
C GLU A 64 14.92 -9.90 -5.56
N ARG A 65 14.03 -9.78 -4.56
CA ARG A 65 13.18 -10.88 -4.08
C ARG A 65 11.71 -10.60 -4.32
N PRO A 66 10.94 -11.63 -4.71
CA PRO A 66 9.49 -11.51 -4.86
C PRO A 66 8.82 -11.21 -3.52
N LEU A 67 7.64 -10.57 -3.58
CA LEU A 67 6.80 -10.33 -2.40
C LEU A 67 6.60 -11.62 -1.59
N PRO A 68 6.67 -11.58 -0.25
CA PRO A 68 6.28 -12.70 0.59
C PRO A 68 4.87 -13.19 0.24
N GLY A 69 4.70 -14.51 0.12
CA GLY A 69 3.45 -15.12 -0.35
C GLY A 69 2.23 -14.71 0.49
N ASP A 70 2.38 -14.61 1.81
CA ASP A 70 1.30 -14.22 2.71
C ASP A 70 0.83 -12.78 2.46
N ILE A 71 1.78 -11.86 2.23
CA ILE A 71 1.49 -10.45 1.91
C ILE A 71 0.82 -10.37 0.53
N LYS A 72 1.34 -11.10 -0.45
CA LYS A 72 0.77 -11.14 -1.80
C LYS A 72 -0.67 -11.67 -1.80
N ASN A 73 -0.93 -12.74 -1.06
CA ASN A 73 -2.26 -13.35 -0.94
C ASN A 73 -3.22 -12.44 -0.17
N GLY A 74 -2.77 -11.83 0.93
CA GLY A 74 -3.56 -10.90 1.73
C GLY A 74 -3.97 -9.66 0.94
N LEU A 75 -3.02 -9.05 0.22
CA LEU A 75 -3.30 -7.93 -0.67
C LEU A 75 -4.20 -8.34 -1.85
N GLY A 76 -3.94 -9.48 -2.49
CA GLY A 76 -4.76 -9.99 -3.59
C GLY A 76 -6.22 -10.21 -3.16
N HIS A 77 -6.43 -10.78 -1.98
CA HIS A 77 -7.77 -10.96 -1.42
C HIS A 77 -8.47 -9.62 -1.16
N ALA A 78 -7.79 -8.65 -0.53
CA ALA A 78 -8.37 -7.35 -0.25
C ALA A 78 -8.72 -6.57 -1.54
N VAL A 79 -7.86 -6.63 -2.57
CA VAL A 79 -8.11 -6.04 -3.88
C VAL A 79 -9.31 -6.70 -4.57
N SER A 80 -9.41 -8.03 -4.51
CA SER A 80 -10.57 -8.78 -5.05
C SER A 80 -11.88 -8.32 -4.41
N ILE A 81 -11.92 -8.15 -3.07
CA ILE A 81 -13.12 -7.67 -2.37
C ILE A 81 -13.49 -6.24 -2.78
N CYS A 82 -12.49 -5.36 -2.93
CA CYS A 82 -12.71 -4.01 -3.45
C CYS A 82 -13.31 -4.04 -4.85
N GLN A 83 -12.77 -4.89 -5.73
CA GLN A 83 -13.24 -5.04 -7.10
C GLN A 83 -14.68 -5.54 -7.13
N GLU A 84 -15.00 -6.64 -6.44
CA GLU A 84 -16.37 -7.17 -6.34
C GLU A 84 -17.35 -6.12 -5.81
N THR A 85 -16.92 -5.32 -4.83
CA THR A 85 -17.75 -4.25 -4.24
C THR A 85 -18.05 -3.16 -5.26
N LEU A 86 -17.04 -2.70 -6.02
CA LEU A 86 -17.22 -1.69 -7.05
C LEU A 86 -17.97 -2.22 -8.28
N GLU A 87 -17.76 -3.47 -8.67
CA GLU A 87 -18.50 -4.12 -9.75
C GLU A 87 -19.98 -4.27 -9.40
N THR A 88 -20.30 -4.59 -8.14
CA THR A 88 -21.69 -4.61 -7.64
C THR A 88 -22.33 -3.23 -7.75
N LEU A 89 -21.58 -2.17 -7.41
CA LEU A 89 -22.07 -0.80 -7.53
C LEU A 89 -22.28 -0.40 -9.01
N ASN A 90 -21.30 -0.70 -9.87
CA ASN A 90 -21.33 -0.38 -11.29
C ASN A 90 -22.42 -1.15 -12.04
N SER A 91 -22.61 -2.44 -11.73
CA SER A 91 -23.69 -3.26 -12.31
C SER A 91 -25.07 -2.70 -11.94
N ARG A 92 -25.30 -2.32 -10.68
CA ARG A 92 -26.55 -1.63 -10.28
C ARG A 92 -26.79 -0.38 -11.13
N ILE A 93 -25.80 0.50 -11.26
CA ILE A 93 -25.92 1.72 -12.07
C ILE A 93 -26.27 1.39 -13.52
N ASN A 94 -25.56 0.41 -14.11
CA ASN A 94 -25.77 0.02 -15.51
C ASN A 94 -27.12 -0.66 -15.74
N ASP A 95 -27.58 -1.51 -14.83
CA ASP A 95 -28.89 -2.16 -14.90
C ASP A 95 -30.02 -1.13 -14.93
N TYR A 96 -29.96 -0.12 -14.05
CA TYR A 96 -30.93 0.97 -14.05
C TYR A 96 -30.82 1.83 -15.30
N ARG A 97 -29.61 2.12 -15.75
CA ARG A 97 -29.37 2.87 -16.99
C ARG A 97 -29.97 2.14 -18.18
N GLU A 98 -29.76 0.83 -18.33
CA GLU A 98 -30.31 0.06 -19.45
C GLU A 98 -31.84 -0.02 -19.41
N ARG A 99 -32.42 -0.25 -18.22
CA ARG A 99 -33.87 -0.31 -18.04
C ARG A 99 -34.57 1.00 -18.40
N LEU A 100 -33.95 2.14 -18.12
CA LEU A 100 -34.54 3.46 -18.38
C LEU A 100 -34.17 4.02 -19.76
N SER A 101 -32.94 3.80 -20.23
CA SER A 101 -32.46 4.37 -21.50
C SER A 101 -33.00 3.66 -22.73
N ARG A 102 -33.24 2.33 -22.69
CA ARG A 102 -33.84 1.59 -23.82
C ARG A 102 -35.22 2.12 -24.22
N PRO A 103 -36.16 2.38 -23.28
CA PRO A 103 -37.48 2.90 -23.64
C PRO A 103 -37.54 4.43 -23.77
N LEU A 104 -36.74 5.20 -23.01
CA LEU A 104 -36.93 6.65 -22.84
C LEU A 104 -35.77 7.52 -23.35
N GLY A 105 -34.66 6.90 -23.75
CA GLY A 105 -33.47 7.58 -24.26
C GLY A 105 -32.55 8.19 -23.19
N ALA A 106 -31.35 8.57 -23.60
CA ALA A 106 -30.27 9.00 -22.71
C ALA A 106 -30.57 10.30 -21.92
N ARG A 107 -31.34 11.23 -22.50
CA ARG A 107 -31.71 12.49 -21.83
C ARG A 107 -32.65 12.28 -20.64
N VAL A 108 -33.56 11.31 -20.75
CA VAL A 108 -34.49 11.00 -19.64
C VAL A 108 -33.74 10.29 -18.52
N TRP A 109 -32.83 9.38 -18.85
CA TRP A 109 -31.90 8.79 -17.88
C TRP A 109 -31.14 9.87 -17.10
N GLN A 110 -30.52 10.85 -17.76
CA GLN A 110 -29.77 11.90 -17.06
C GLN A 110 -30.65 12.68 -16.06
N LYS A 111 -31.85 13.10 -16.46
CA LYS A 111 -32.77 13.81 -15.56
C LYS A 111 -33.23 12.93 -14.38
N TYR A 112 -33.44 11.65 -14.64
CA TYR A 112 -33.83 10.71 -13.59
C TYR A 112 -32.67 10.41 -12.64
N TRP A 113 -31.46 10.27 -13.19
CA TRP A 113 -30.23 10.06 -12.44
C TRP A 113 -29.95 11.23 -11.50
N THR A 114 -30.02 12.47 -11.98
CA THR A 114 -29.80 13.65 -11.11
C THR A 114 -30.84 13.76 -10.00
N ALA A 115 -32.09 13.35 -10.24
CA ALA A 115 -33.15 13.42 -9.23
C ALA A 115 -33.13 12.25 -8.23
N CYS A 116 -32.80 11.04 -8.68
CA CYS A 116 -33.03 9.80 -7.95
C CYS A 116 -31.77 8.93 -7.75
N ALA A 117 -30.57 9.41 -8.09
CA ALA A 117 -29.32 8.65 -7.94
C ALA A 117 -29.18 8.02 -6.56
N TRP A 118 -29.49 8.76 -5.50
CA TRP A 118 -29.37 8.25 -4.13
C TRP A 118 -30.23 7.02 -3.87
N GLU A 119 -31.49 7.04 -4.30
CA GLU A 119 -32.42 5.91 -4.15
C GLU A 119 -32.02 4.73 -5.05
N ILE A 120 -31.54 5.02 -6.27
CA ILE A 120 -31.04 4.00 -7.22
C ILE A 120 -29.86 3.23 -6.63
N LEU A 121 -28.99 3.90 -5.86
CA LEU A 121 -27.87 3.27 -5.19
C LEU A 121 -28.27 2.44 -3.95
N GLY A 122 -29.56 2.39 -3.62
CA GLY A 122 -30.10 1.70 -2.45
C GLY A 122 -30.11 2.57 -1.19
N GLY A 123 -29.98 3.88 -1.34
CA GLY A 123 -30.05 4.87 -0.27
C GLY A 123 -28.89 4.75 0.72
N LYS A 124 -29.15 5.24 1.94
CA LYS A 124 -28.11 5.37 2.98
C LYS A 124 -27.51 4.04 3.40
N ARG A 125 -28.34 3.03 3.62
CA ARG A 125 -27.88 1.75 4.18
C ARG A 125 -26.90 1.04 3.24
N GLU A 126 -27.26 0.94 1.97
CA GLU A 126 -26.45 0.26 0.95
C GLU A 126 -25.17 1.07 0.65
N THR A 127 -25.29 2.38 0.49
CA THR A 127 -24.13 3.25 0.21
C THR A 127 -23.12 3.23 1.37
N GLU A 128 -23.59 3.30 2.62
CA GLU A 128 -22.72 3.21 3.79
C GLU A 128 -22.10 1.81 3.95
N ALA A 129 -22.79 0.75 3.52
CA ALA A 129 -22.24 -0.59 3.53
C ALA A 129 -21.11 -0.75 2.50
N VAL A 130 -21.30 -0.20 1.29
CA VAL A 130 -20.26 -0.14 0.25
C VAL A 130 -19.05 0.65 0.74
N LYS A 131 -19.28 1.86 1.29
CA LYS A 131 -18.22 2.70 1.87
C LYS A 131 -17.44 1.95 2.94
N ARG A 132 -18.12 1.36 3.92
CA ARG A 132 -17.47 0.60 5.00
C ARG A 132 -16.64 -0.55 4.45
N ARG A 133 -17.16 -1.34 3.51
CA ARG A 133 -16.39 -2.44 2.91
C ARG A 133 -15.11 -1.94 2.23
N LEU A 134 -15.18 -0.87 1.44
CA LEU A 134 -14.00 -0.30 0.78
C LEU A 134 -12.98 0.23 1.79
N MET A 135 -13.45 0.89 2.85
CA MET A 135 -12.59 1.43 3.90
C MET A 135 -11.94 0.32 4.77
N ASP A 136 -12.67 -0.75 5.07
CA ASP A 136 -12.12 -1.89 5.80
C ASP A 136 -10.99 -2.53 4.97
N GLN A 137 -11.21 -2.71 3.67
CA GLN A 137 -10.18 -3.29 2.79
C GLN A 137 -8.98 -2.36 2.58
N ILE A 138 -9.18 -1.04 2.48
CA ILE A 138 -8.03 -0.13 2.33
C ILE A 138 -7.14 -0.14 3.57
N GLN A 139 -7.74 -0.25 4.77
CA GLN A 139 -6.97 -0.37 6.01
C GLN A 139 -6.16 -1.66 6.05
N VAL A 140 -6.74 -2.78 5.59
CA VAL A 140 -6.04 -4.06 5.45
C VAL A 140 -4.86 -3.91 4.48
N ILE A 141 -5.10 -3.31 3.30
CA ILE A 141 -4.05 -3.07 2.30
C ILE A 141 -2.91 -2.22 2.89
N GLN A 142 -3.24 -1.10 3.54
CA GLN A 142 -2.24 -0.23 4.17
C GLN A 142 -1.43 -0.95 5.25
N THR A 143 -2.06 -1.84 6.02
CA THR A 143 -1.38 -2.65 7.04
C THR A 143 -0.35 -3.60 6.40
N TYR A 144 -0.72 -4.29 5.33
CA TYR A 144 0.21 -5.15 4.59
C TYR A 144 1.35 -4.38 3.95
N LEU A 145 1.10 -3.17 3.44
CA LEU A 145 2.15 -2.31 2.91
C LEU A 145 3.10 -1.80 4.00
N ALA A 146 2.57 -1.41 5.16
CA ALA A 146 3.40 -1.00 6.29
C ALA A 146 4.31 -2.15 6.74
N LEU A 147 3.78 -3.38 6.78
CA LEU A 147 4.55 -4.58 7.06
C LEU A 147 5.65 -4.81 6.00
N LEU A 148 5.32 -4.66 4.72
CA LEU A 148 6.27 -4.79 3.61
C LEU A 148 7.41 -3.77 3.72
N GLN A 149 7.09 -2.51 4.00
CA GLN A 149 8.06 -1.44 4.21
C GLN A 149 8.94 -1.68 5.44
N ALA A 150 8.36 -2.14 6.56
CA ALA A 150 9.11 -2.50 7.75
C ALA A 150 10.12 -3.64 7.48
N HIS A 151 9.72 -4.65 6.70
CA HIS A 151 10.63 -5.70 6.26
C HIS A 151 11.78 -5.15 5.42
N ALA A 152 11.49 -4.31 4.42
CA ALA A 152 12.51 -3.69 3.58
C ALA A 152 13.48 -2.81 4.40
N GLN A 153 12.97 -2.01 5.33
CA GLN A 153 13.79 -1.16 6.21
C GLN A 153 14.67 -1.98 7.15
N SER A 154 14.13 -3.03 7.78
CA SER A 154 14.89 -3.91 8.67
C SER A 154 16.06 -4.57 7.95
N LYS A 155 15.87 -4.95 6.68
CA LYS A 155 16.93 -5.52 5.83
C LYS A 155 18.01 -4.50 5.53
N ARG A 156 17.63 -3.31 5.04
CA ARG A 156 18.58 -2.20 4.78
C ARG A 156 19.39 -1.84 6.01
N GLN A 157 18.75 -1.85 7.19
CA GLN A 157 19.43 -1.58 8.46
C GLN A 157 20.44 -2.68 8.82
N ARG A 158 20.09 -3.96 8.62
CA ARG A 158 21.03 -5.07 8.81
C ARG A 158 22.20 -5.00 7.85
N GLU A 159 21.96 -4.73 6.57
CA GLU A 159 23.01 -4.58 5.56
C GLU A 159 23.98 -3.45 5.94
N ARG A 160 23.45 -2.30 6.37
CA ARG A 160 24.26 -1.19 6.90
C ARG A 160 25.07 -1.59 8.14
N GLN A 161 24.47 -2.31 9.07
CA GLN A 161 25.17 -2.81 10.26
C GLN A 161 26.28 -3.79 9.89
N THR A 162 26.04 -4.69 8.94
CA THR A 162 27.06 -5.64 8.47
C THR A 162 28.20 -4.95 7.72
N MET A 163 27.90 -3.95 6.88
CA MET A 163 28.94 -3.15 6.21
C MET A 163 29.76 -2.33 7.22
N ALA A 164 29.10 -1.70 8.19
CA ALA A 164 29.78 -0.98 9.25
C ALA A 164 30.69 -1.91 10.07
N ALA A 165 30.21 -3.09 10.44
CA ALA A 165 31.01 -4.09 11.14
C ALA A 165 32.21 -4.59 10.30
N ALA A 166 32.00 -4.81 9.00
CA ALA A 166 33.06 -5.21 8.08
C ALA A 166 34.14 -4.12 7.95
N LEU A 167 33.76 -2.86 7.81
CA LEU A 167 34.69 -1.72 7.78
C LEU A 167 35.47 -1.58 9.08
N VAL A 168 34.81 -1.72 10.23
CA VAL A 168 35.48 -1.70 11.55
C VAL A 168 36.49 -2.85 11.66
N SER A 169 36.13 -4.04 11.19
CA SER A 169 37.05 -5.19 11.16
C SER A 169 38.24 -4.94 10.22
N GLU A 170 38.01 -4.38 9.04
CA GLU A 170 39.09 -4.08 8.08
C GLU A 170 40.04 -3.01 8.61
N LEU A 171 39.51 -1.96 9.25
CA LEU A 171 40.32 -0.96 9.96
C LEU A 171 41.16 -1.60 11.06
N SER A 172 40.58 -2.51 11.85
CA SER A 172 41.31 -3.23 12.90
C SER A 172 42.47 -4.07 12.35
N THR A 173 42.39 -4.57 11.11
CA THR A 173 43.48 -5.32 10.48
C THR A 173 44.58 -4.45 9.87
N ARG A 174 44.27 -3.19 9.52
CA ARG A 174 45.23 -2.26 8.90
C ARG A 174 45.93 -1.33 9.87
N VAL A 175 45.39 -1.17 11.09
CA VAL A 175 46.02 -0.35 12.14
C VAL A 175 47.03 -1.21 12.92
N PRO A 176 48.32 -0.85 12.95
CA PRO A 176 49.32 -1.61 13.69
C PRO A 176 49.01 -1.61 15.20
N ILE A 177 49.22 -2.77 15.83
CA ILE A 177 49.08 -2.99 17.28
C ILE A 177 49.95 -1.95 18.00
N GLY A 178 49.31 -1.00 18.69
CA GLY A 178 49.99 0.05 19.45
C GLY A 178 49.55 1.48 19.14
N VAL A 179 48.69 1.71 18.13
CA VAL A 179 48.08 3.04 17.90
C VAL A 179 46.74 3.13 18.65
N PRO A 180 46.61 3.98 19.68
CA PRO A 180 45.34 4.16 20.35
C PRO A 180 44.32 4.82 19.41
N MET A 181 43.28 4.08 19.00
CA MET A 181 42.19 4.65 18.21
C MET A 181 41.21 5.40 19.11
N TYR A 182 41.44 6.70 19.26
CA TYR A 182 40.50 7.62 19.91
C TYR A 182 39.58 8.25 18.86
N PHE A 183 38.28 8.18 19.08
CA PHE A 183 37.28 8.88 18.31
C PHE A 183 36.75 10.04 19.15
N LEU A 184 36.50 11.19 18.53
CA LEU A 184 35.92 12.34 19.21
C LEU A 184 34.39 12.26 19.08
N ASN A 185 33.68 12.40 20.20
CA ASN A 185 32.23 12.58 20.15
C ASN A 185 31.87 14.00 19.68
N ARG A 186 30.57 14.28 19.57
CA ARG A 186 30.09 15.59 19.10
C ARG A 186 30.47 16.74 20.05
N GLU A 187 30.76 16.40 21.30
CA GLU A 187 31.22 17.29 22.37
C GLU A 187 32.75 17.44 22.42
N GLY A 188 33.50 16.82 21.51
CA GLY A 188 34.96 16.90 21.44
C GLY A 188 35.71 16.04 22.47
N LEU A 189 35.02 15.11 23.13
CA LEU A 189 35.63 14.17 24.07
C LEU A 189 36.10 12.92 23.36
N ALA A 190 37.35 12.55 23.63
CA ALA A 190 37.94 11.32 23.12
C ALA A 190 37.35 10.10 23.82
N PHE A 191 36.81 9.16 23.05
CA PHE A 191 36.37 7.85 23.53
C PHE A 191 36.96 6.75 22.66
N GLN A 192 37.15 5.57 23.25
CA GLN A 192 37.73 4.41 22.57
C GLN A 192 36.60 3.42 22.29
N PRO A 193 36.03 3.40 21.06
CA PRO A 193 34.81 2.62 20.76
C PRO A 193 35.01 1.11 20.89
N LEU A 194 36.25 0.63 20.80
CA LEU A 194 36.59 -0.79 20.90
C LEU A 194 36.97 -1.24 22.31
N ALA A 195 36.97 -0.36 23.31
CA ALA A 195 37.32 -0.73 24.69
C ALA A 195 36.35 -1.75 25.31
N ALA A 196 35.12 -1.85 24.79
CA ALA A 196 34.10 -2.82 25.23
C ALA A 196 34.17 -4.17 24.50
N VAL A 197 35.01 -4.32 23.47
CA VAL A 197 35.13 -5.54 22.67
C VAL A 197 36.43 -6.25 23.07
N SER A 198 36.35 -7.20 24.00
CA SER A 198 37.51 -8.00 24.41
C SER A 198 37.90 -8.97 23.29
N PHE A 199 39.07 -8.75 22.67
CA PHE A 199 39.59 -9.59 21.58
C PHE A 199 40.33 -10.86 22.05
N GLU A 200 40.29 -11.19 23.34
CA GLU A 200 41.09 -12.30 23.93
C GLU A 200 40.64 -13.72 23.52
N ALA A 201 39.59 -13.89 22.72
CA ALA A 201 39.10 -15.23 22.36
C ALA A 201 39.76 -15.87 21.11
N SER A 202 40.53 -15.13 20.30
CA SER A 202 40.96 -15.61 18.97
C SER A 202 42.41 -16.13 18.87
N ILE A 203 43.18 -16.19 19.95
CA ILE A 203 44.56 -16.70 19.90
C ILE A 203 44.73 -17.80 20.95
N ARG A 204 44.23 -19.01 20.65
CA ARG A 204 44.82 -20.23 21.19
C ARG A 204 45.43 -21.02 20.03
N PRO A 205 46.76 -21.10 19.91
CA PRO A 205 47.37 -22.02 18.97
C PRO A 205 47.16 -23.45 19.50
N SER A 206 46.44 -24.26 18.73
CA SER A 206 46.42 -25.71 18.94
C SER A 206 47.76 -26.25 18.45
N CYS A 207 48.65 -26.60 19.38
CA CYS A 207 49.87 -27.36 19.08
C CYS A 207 49.60 -28.84 19.35
N THR A 208 49.75 -29.66 18.32
CA THR A 208 50.13 -31.07 18.38
C THR A 208 51.39 -31.24 17.55
#